data_AF-A0A0G0ZAQ1-F1
#
_entry.id   AF-A0A0G0ZAQ1-F1
#
_cell.length_a   1.000
_cell.length_b   1.000
_cell.length_c   1.000
_cell.angle_alpha   90.00
_cell.angle_beta   90.00
_cell.angle_gamma   90.00
#
_symmetry.space_group_name_H-M   'P 1'
#
loop_
_entity.id
_entity.type
_entity.pdbx_description
1 polymer ?
#
loop_
_entity_poly.entity_id
_entity_poly.type
_entity_poly.pdbx_seq_one_letter_code
_entity_poly.pdbx_strand_id
1 'polypeptide(L)'
;MTLPFISWLFPQTIIGGDWPFFWQKNINEFLSYTYAWDASLNSGLGKSNLEILWLNTYLGYGGHFLSNILHIPWNLAEKILFFWPIILFLILSPYVLSGLFTKRRLFRLLSSVVYLANTYTFMIASGGQVGILLSYAVAPLSLYYFIRLVRDSYSHRGIHTAIQFGLILSLQILFEPRMFIITLVSFVLFALLHIVVHPLTKKSFIQFFKMLLLNLLISVGLVLFLHSFWILPVIASLATKSSFTSLSTITTADYFSFTRFENAFSLLHANWPENISSSYRIQFVVISQAL
;
A
#
# COMPACT_ATOMS: atom_id res chain seq x y z
N MET A 1 -2.73 15.48 21.39
CA MET A 1 -2.73 14.52 20.26
C MET A 1 -2.32 13.15 20.79
N THR A 2 -3.24 12.20 20.87
CA THR A 2 -2.90 10.79 21.16
C THR A 2 -2.25 10.17 19.93
N LEU A 3 -1.17 9.38 20.12
CA LEU A 3 -0.56 8.61 19.03
C LEU A 3 -1.66 7.79 18.33
N PRO A 4 -1.85 7.92 17.00
CA PRO A 4 -2.96 7.28 16.28
C PRO A 4 -2.94 5.75 16.47
N PHE A 5 -1.76 5.17 16.64
CA PHE A 5 -1.56 3.74 16.82
C PHE A 5 -2.07 3.17 18.15
N ILE A 6 -2.20 3.97 19.21
CA ILE A 6 -2.70 3.45 20.51
C ILE A 6 -4.15 3.01 20.35
N SER A 7 -4.95 3.77 19.58
CA SER A 7 -6.36 3.44 19.44
C SER A 7 -6.59 2.13 18.68
N TRP A 8 -5.60 1.71 17.90
CA TRP A 8 -5.62 0.51 17.07
C TRP A 8 -5.36 -0.79 17.85
N LEU A 9 -4.79 -0.67 19.06
CA LEU A 9 -4.50 -1.84 19.91
C LEU A 9 -5.71 -2.30 20.73
N PHE A 10 -6.73 -1.46 20.87
CA PHE A 10 -7.91 -1.74 21.68
C PHE A 10 -9.17 -1.84 20.80
N PRO A 11 -10.22 -2.56 21.26
CA PRO A 11 -11.47 -2.80 20.52
C PRO A 11 -12.41 -1.58 20.52
N GLN A 12 -11.86 -0.38 20.50
CA GLN A 12 -12.61 0.87 20.34
C GLN A 12 -12.82 1.16 18.86
N THR A 13 -13.97 1.74 18.53
CA THR A 13 -14.30 2.17 17.18
C THR A 13 -13.26 3.15 16.65
N ILE A 14 -12.74 2.90 15.44
CA ILE A 14 -11.89 3.86 14.73
C ILE A 14 -12.71 4.52 13.63
N ILE A 15 -12.68 5.85 13.63
CA ILE A 15 -13.23 6.68 12.55
C ILE A 15 -12.18 7.73 12.24
N GLY A 16 -11.90 7.99 10.97
CA GLY A 16 -10.99 9.06 10.59
C GLY A 16 -10.78 9.13 9.09
N GLY A 17 -10.72 10.37 8.57
CA GLY A 17 -10.49 10.67 7.15
C GLY A 17 -11.26 9.76 6.19
N ASP A 18 -10.53 8.97 5.40
CA ASP A 18 -11.09 8.08 4.37
C ASP A 18 -11.59 6.71 4.90
N TRP A 19 -11.55 6.46 6.22
CA TRP A 19 -12.04 5.23 6.85
C TRP A 19 -13.39 5.46 7.55
N PRO A 20 -14.52 5.09 6.92
CA PRO A 20 -15.84 5.27 7.50
C PRO A 20 -16.11 4.23 8.59
N PHE A 21 -17.09 4.52 9.44
CA PHE A 21 -17.61 3.54 10.38
C PHE A 21 -18.54 2.55 9.68
N PHE A 22 -18.32 1.25 9.90
CA PHE A 22 -19.22 0.20 9.43
C PHE A 22 -20.01 -0.39 10.58
N TRP A 23 -21.33 -0.39 10.45
CA TRP A 23 -22.21 -1.10 11.37
C TRP A 23 -22.06 -2.60 11.19
N GLN A 24 -22.12 -3.36 12.28
CA GLN A 24 -22.09 -4.83 12.25
C GLN A 24 -23.11 -5.39 11.25
N LYS A 25 -24.32 -4.83 11.24
CA LYS A 25 -25.39 -5.26 10.33
C LYS A 25 -24.99 -5.08 8.86
N ASN A 26 -24.35 -3.95 8.51
CA ASN A 26 -23.89 -3.70 7.15
C ASN A 26 -22.80 -4.68 6.73
N ILE A 27 -21.85 -4.98 7.63
CA ILE A 27 -20.81 -5.99 7.37
C ILE A 27 -21.44 -7.37 7.17
N ASN A 28 -22.49 -7.69 7.94
CA ASN A 28 -23.16 -8.97 7.80
C ASN A 28 -23.91 -9.12 6.48
N GLU A 29 -24.31 -8.00 5.88
CA GLU A 29 -24.92 -7.93 4.55
C GLU A 29 -23.89 -7.93 3.42
N PHE A 30 -22.57 -7.87 3.72
CA PHE A 30 -21.55 -8.03 2.69
C PHE A 30 -21.69 -9.41 2.05
N LEU A 31 -21.92 -9.39 0.74
CA LEU A 31 -21.97 -10.59 -0.06
C LEU A 31 -20.59 -11.25 -0.07
N SER A 32 -20.56 -12.58 -0.11
CA SER A 32 -19.34 -13.36 -0.27
C SER A 32 -18.73 -13.25 -1.67
N TYR A 33 -19.09 -12.24 -2.46
CA TYR A 33 -18.60 -12.04 -3.81
C TYR A 33 -18.47 -10.56 -4.15
N THR A 34 -17.51 -10.26 -5.02
CA THR A 34 -17.19 -8.93 -5.49
C THR A 34 -18.32 -8.36 -6.35
N TYR A 35 -18.82 -7.17 -6.03
CA TYR A 35 -19.85 -6.48 -6.81
C TYR A 35 -19.35 -5.13 -7.35
N ALA A 36 -19.61 -4.89 -8.64
CA ALA A 36 -19.24 -3.65 -9.33
C ALA A 36 -20.19 -2.48 -9.03
N TRP A 37 -21.34 -2.77 -8.41
CA TRP A 37 -22.37 -1.80 -8.05
C TRP A 37 -22.52 -1.77 -6.54
N ASP A 38 -22.13 -0.66 -5.92
CA ASP A 38 -22.25 -0.51 -4.48
C ASP A 38 -23.46 0.35 -4.12
N ALA A 39 -24.36 -0.22 -3.34
CA ALA A 39 -25.48 0.46 -2.69
C ALA A 39 -25.33 0.48 -1.15
N SER A 40 -24.23 -0.09 -0.63
CA SER A 40 -24.07 -0.48 0.77
C SER A 40 -23.02 0.33 1.54
N LEU A 41 -21.99 0.89 0.88
CA LEU A 41 -20.92 1.67 1.53
C LEU A 41 -21.16 3.19 1.47
N ASN A 42 -22.42 3.64 1.36
CA ASN A 42 -22.78 5.06 1.24
C ASN A 42 -22.11 5.78 0.03
N SER A 43 -21.75 5.06 -1.03
CA SER A 43 -21.08 5.63 -2.22
C SER A 43 -22.01 6.46 -3.14
N GLY A 44 -23.26 6.71 -2.72
CA GLY A 44 -24.23 7.60 -3.37
C GLY A 44 -25.45 6.87 -3.95
N LEU A 45 -26.23 7.57 -4.80
CA LEU A 45 -27.43 7.06 -5.49
C LEU A 45 -27.07 6.11 -6.66
N GLY A 46 -26.10 5.21 -6.47
CA GLY A 46 -25.65 4.25 -7.47
C GLY A 46 -24.44 4.73 -8.28
N LYS A 47 -23.24 4.44 -7.77
CA LYS A 47 -21.98 4.63 -8.50
C LYS A 47 -21.31 3.28 -8.73
N SER A 48 -20.61 3.17 -9.85
CA SER A 48 -19.76 2.01 -10.09
C SER A 48 -18.59 1.99 -9.11
N ASN A 49 -18.39 0.83 -8.48
CA ASN A 49 -17.35 0.57 -7.49
C ASN A 49 -16.07 -0.03 -8.10
N LEU A 50 -15.95 -0.03 -9.44
CA LEU A 50 -14.83 -0.65 -10.17
C LEU A 50 -13.47 -0.01 -9.80
N GLU A 51 -13.47 1.28 -9.45
CA GLU A 51 -12.28 2.06 -9.11
C GLU A 51 -11.65 1.75 -7.76
N ILE A 52 -12.28 0.94 -6.91
CA ILE A 52 -11.74 0.53 -5.60
C ILE A 52 -12.02 -0.95 -5.33
N LEU A 53 -12.29 -1.71 -6.40
CA LEU A 53 -12.75 -3.09 -6.30
C LEU A 53 -11.72 -3.99 -5.60
N TRP A 54 -10.42 -3.73 -5.79
CA TRP A 54 -9.34 -4.46 -5.10
C TRP A 54 -9.49 -4.41 -3.57
N LEU A 55 -9.67 -3.22 -3.01
CA LEU A 55 -9.73 -3.00 -1.57
C LEU A 55 -11.09 -3.43 -1.01
N ASN A 56 -12.16 -3.18 -1.75
CA ASN A 56 -13.50 -3.62 -1.36
C ASN A 56 -13.65 -5.15 -1.39
N THR A 57 -12.95 -5.85 -2.28
CA THR A 57 -12.86 -7.30 -2.23
C THR A 57 -12.16 -7.76 -0.94
N TYR A 58 -11.06 -7.12 -0.55
CA TYR A 58 -10.37 -7.43 0.70
C TYR A 58 -11.27 -7.19 1.93
N LEU A 59 -11.95 -6.03 1.99
CA LEU A 59 -12.91 -5.68 3.02
C LEU A 59 -14.11 -6.65 3.04
N GLY A 60 -14.70 -6.93 1.88
CA GLY A 60 -15.89 -7.76 1.73
C GLY A 60 -15.65 -9.20 2.16
N TYR A 61 -14.67 -9.88 1.56
CA TYR A 61 -14.35 -11.27 1.91
C TYR A 61 -13.80 -11.40 3.34
N GLY A 62 -12.88 -10.52 3.74
CA GLY A 62 -12.30 -10.53 5.08
C GLY A 62 -13.36 -10.23 6.14
N GLY A 63 -14.18 -9.20 5.91
CA GLY A 63 -15.27 -8.79 6.79
C GLY A 63 -16.32 -9.88 6.93
N HIS A 64 -16.78 -10.47 5.82
CA HIS A 64 -17.70 -11.60 5.82
C HIS A 64 -17.12 -12.81 6.57
N PHE A 65 -15.86 -13.18 6.32
CA PHE A 65 -15.23 -14.31 7.00
C PHE A 65 -15.13 -14.10 8.51
N LEU A 66 -14.63 -12.96 8.96
CA LEU A 66 -14.50 -12.70 10.40
C LEU A 66 -15.86 -12.49 11.08
N SER A 67 -16.77 -11.73 10.47
CA SER A 67 -18.02 -11.32 11.10
C SER A 67 -19.13 -12.36 10.98
N ASN A 68 -19.33 -12.96 9.80
CA ASN A 68 -20.44 -13.90 9.57
C ASN A 68 -20.06 -15.34 9.89
N ILE A 69 -18.83 -15.74 9.57
CA ILE A 69 -18.40 -17.14 9.79
C ILE A 69 -17.83 -17.29 11.21
N LEU A 70 -16.90 -16.42 11.61
CA LEU A 70 -16.28 -16.49 12.94
C LEU A 70 -17.02 -15.71 14.03
N HIS A 71 -18.07 -14.98 13.69
CA HIS A 71 -18.91 -14.22 14.65
C HIS A 71 -18.10 -13.19 15.47
N ILE A 72 -17.01 -12.67 14.89
CA ILE A 72 -16.17 -11.66 15.52
C ILE A 72 -16.82 -10.28 15.33
N PRO A 73 -17.01 -9.48 16.40
CA PRO A 73 -17.60 -8.16 16.27
C PRO A 73 -16.70 -7.22 15.45
N TRP A 74 -17.30 -6.34 14.67
CA TRP A 74 -16.62 -5.52 13.66
C TRP A 74 -15.51 -4.65 14.24
N ASN A 75 -15.72 -4.08 15.43
CA ASN A 75 -14.72 -3.29 16.15
C ASN A 75 -13.41 -4.05 16.43
N LEU A 76 -13.45 -5.39 16.45
CA LEU A 76 -12.28 -6.25 16.55
C LEU A 76 -11.85 -6.77 15.16
N ALA A 77 -12.81 -7.14 14.31
CA ALA A 77 -12.55 -7.64 12.96
C ALA A 77 -11.79 -6.60 12.11
N GLU A 78 -12.13 -5.32 12.19
CA GLU A 78 -11.43 -4.24 11.47
C GLU A 78 -9.95 -4.13 11.90
N LYS A 79 -9.66 -4.39 13.18
CA LYS A 79 -8.28 -4.38 13.72
C LYS A 79 -7.50 -5.55 13.17
N ILE A 80 -8.09 -6.75 13.18
CA ILE A 80 -7.47 -7.96 12.66
C ILE A 80 -7.18 -7.83 11.16
N LEU A 81 -8.11 -7.26 10.38
CA LEU A 81 -7.98 -7.18 8.93
C LEU A 81 -7.04 -6.06 8.47
N PHE A 82 -7.06 -4.91 9.14
CA PHE A 82 -6.37 -3.72 8.64
C PHE A 82 -5.29 -3.23 9.58
N PHE A 83 -5.66 -2.88 10.81
CA PHE A 83 -4.77 -2.12 11.68
C PHE A 83 -3.62 -2.93 12.29
N TRP A 84 -3.87 -4.18 12.69
CA TRP A 84 -2.80 -5.07 13.19
C TRP A 84 -1.84 -5.48 12.08
N PRO A 85 -2.29 -5.85 10.86
CA PRO A 85 -1.39 -6.04 9.73
C PRO A 85 -0.56 -4.80 9.39
N ILE A 86 -1.13 -3.59 9.48
CA ILE A 86 -0.35 -2.35 9.29
C ILE A 86 0.80 -2.27 10.28
N ILE A 87 0.52 -2.40 11.59
CA ILE A 87 1.55 -2.31 12.64
C ILE A 87 2.59 -3.41 12.44
N LEU A 88 2.14 -4.63 12.15
CA LEU A 88 3.01 -5.79 11.90
C LEU A 88 3.95 -5.51 10.72
N PHE A 89 3.44 -5.06 9.59
CA PHE A 89 4.24 -4.81 8.40
C PHE A 89 5.14 -3.57 8.53
N LEU A 90 4.69 -2.49 9.19
CA LEU A 90 5.53 -1.31 9.46
C LEU A 90 6.76 -1.66 10.30
N ILE A 91 6.67 -2.70 11.14
CA ILE A 91 7.81 -3.19 11.92
C ILE A 91 8.61 -4.24 11.14
N LEU A 92 7.94 -5.28 10.63
CA LEU A 92 8.62 -6.45 10.04
C LEU A 92 9.26 -6.15 8.68
N SER A 93 8.61 -5.40 7.80
CA SER A 93 9.11 -5.20 6.44
C SER A 93 10.46 -4.45 6.39
N PRO A 94 10.67 -3.31 7.09
CA PRO A 94 11.99 -2.67 7.15
C PRO A 94 13.00 -3.49 7.94
N TYR A 95 12.57 -4.25 8.96
CA TYR A 95 13.46 -5.14 9.73
C TYR A 95 14.04 -6.26 8.85
N VAL A 96 13.24 -6.81 7.95
CA VAL A 96 13.63 -7.86 7.00
C VAL A 96 14.51 -7.27 5.90
N LEU A 97 14.12 -6.14 5.31
CA LEU A 97 14.89 -5.46 4.26
C LEU A 97 16.28 -5.04 4.74
N SER A 98 16.37 -4.38 5.90
CA SER A 98 17.65 -3.96 6.49
C SER A 98 18.59 -5.14 6.79
N GLY A 99 18.03 -6.34 7.00
CA GLY A 99 18.79 -7.58 7.15
C GLY A 99 19.64 -7.96 5.93
N LEU A 100 19.36 -7.39 4.74
CA LEU A 100 20.22 -7.55 3.56
C LEU A 100 21.53 -6.76 3.64
N PHE A 101 21.58 -5.73 4.49
CA PHE A 101 22.71 -4.79 4.56
C PHE A 101 23.46 -4.89 5.88
N THR A 102 22.80 -5.29 6.97
CA THR A 102 23.43 -5.41 8.29
C THR A 102 22.96 -6.64 9.06
N LYS A 103 23.91 -7.33 9.71
CA LYS A 103 23.62 -8.46 10.60
C LYS A 103 23.24 -8.01 12.02
N ARG A 104 23.53 -6.75 12.40
CA ARG A 104 23.31 -6.26 13.77
C ARG A 104 21.82 -6.01 14.00
N ARG A 105 21.23 -6.72 14.97
CA ARG A 105 19.80 -6.62 15.33
C ARG A 105 19.37 -5.19 15.68
N LEU A 106 20.23 -4.44 16.38
CA LEU A 106 19.97 -3.05 16.75
C LEU A 106 19.68 -2.17 15.53
N PHE A 107 20.52 -2.22 14.48
CA PHE A 107 20.30 -1.40 13.28
C PHE A 107 19.05 -1.80 12.50
N ARG A 108 18.70 -3.09 12.53
CA ARG A 108 17.47 -3.58 11.91
C ARG A 108 16.23 -3.07 12.64
N LEU A 109 16.25 -3.10 13.98
CA LEU A 109 15.19 -2.53 14.82
C LEU A 109 15.08 -1.01 14.63
N LEU A 110 16.22 -0.31 14.56
CA LEU A 110 16.23 1.13 14.28
C LEU A 110 15.60 1.45 12.92
N SER A 111 15.84 0.63 11.90
CA SER A 111 15.17 0.79 10.59
C SER A 111 13.65 0.70 10.72
N SER A 112 13.13 -0.21 11.54
CA SER A 112 11.69 -0.31 11.83
C SER A 112 11.16 0.90 12.58
N VAL A 113 11.88 1.37 13.60
CA VAL A 113 11.47 2.55 14.37
C VAL A 113 11.44 3.79 13.48
N VAL A 114 12.48 4.00 12.66
CA VAL A 114 12.53 5.13 11.71
C VAL A 114 11.42 5.04 10.66
N TYR A 115 11.12 3.84 10.16
CA TYR A 115 10.06 3.66 9.17
C TYR A 115 8.66 3.89 9.78
N LEU A 116 8.41 3.33 10.96
CA LEU A 116 7.14 3.49 11.69
C LEU A 116 6.91 4.95 12.13
N ALA A 117 7.95 5.63 12.59
CA ALA A 117 7.86 6.96 13.20
C ALA A 117 8.23 8.10 12.23
N ASN A 118 8.21 7.85 10.91
CA ASN A 118 8.40 8.95 9.96
C ASN A 118 7.12 9.79 9.79
N THR A 119 7.30 11.04 9.39
CA THR A 119 6.23 12.02 9.22
C THR A 119 5.16 11.57 8.22
N TYR A 120 5.57 10.88 7.15
CA TYR A 120 4.66 10.34 6.14
C TYR A 120 3.72 9.26 6.70
N THR A 121 4.23 8.37 7.55
CA THR A 121 3.46 7.31 8.20
C THR A 121 2.41 7.90 9.12
N PHE A 122 2.77 8.90 9.92
CA PHE A 122 1.80 9.61 10.76
C PHE A 122 0.75 10.35 9.93
N MET A 123 1.16 11.00 8.83
CA MET A 123 0.26 11.75 7.96
C MET A 123 -0.79 10.86 7.28
N ILE A 124 -0.41 9.69 6.76
CA ILE A 124 -1.36 8.75 6.16
C ILE A 124 -2.28 8.17 7.25
N ALA A 125 -1.70 7.80 8.41
CA ALA A 125 -2.46 7.25 9.52
C ALA A 125 -3.51 8.24 10.06
N SER A 126 -3.16 9.52 10.20
CA SER A 126 -4.10 10.57 10.62
C SER A 126 -5.15 10.88 9.56
N GLY A 127 -4.79 10.75 8.28
CA GLY A 127 -5.71 10.91 7.15
C GLY A 127 -6.68 9.75 6.94
N GLY A 128 -6.62 8.68 7.75
CA GLY A 128 -7.53 7.53 7.61
C GLY A 128 -7.33 6.72 6.33
N GLN A 129 -6.20 6.92 5.64
CA GLN A 129 -5.92 6.30 4.34
C GLN A 129 -5.37 4.88 4.50
N VAL A 130 -6.21 4.00 5.05
CA VAL A 130 -5.83 2.65 5.51
C VAL A 130 -5.23 1.80 4.39
N GLY A 131 -5.83 1.77 3.19
CA GLY A 131 -5.30 1.00 2.05
C GLY A 131 -3.91 1.46 1.59
N ILE A 132 -3.71 2.79 1.51
CA ILE A 132 -2.41 3.40 1.20
C ILE A 132 -1.36 3.01 2.26
N LEU A 133 -1.72 3.14 3.54
CA LEU A 133 -0.80 2.84 4.64
C LEU A 133 -0.40 1.36 4.66
N LEU A 134 -1.33 0.47 4.36
CA LEU A 134 -1.09 -0.97 4.36
C LEU A 134 -0.21 -1.38 3.16
N SER A 135 -0.43 -0.80 1.99
CA SER A 135 0.47 -0.95 0.83
C SER A 135 1.87 -0.38 1.12
N TYR A 136 1.94 0.80 1.74
CA TYR A 136 3.19 1.42 2.17
C TYR A 136 3.95 0.57 3.19
N ALA A 137 3.24 -0.05 4.13
CA ALA A 137 3.83 -0.94 5.12
C ALA A 137 4.44 -2.20 4.49
N VAL A 138 3.89 -2.70 3.38
CA VAL A 138 4.41 -3.88 2.66
C VAL A 138 5.56 -3.54 1.71
N ALA A 139 5.66 -2.31 1.23
CA ALA A 139 6.64 -1.91 0.20
C ALA A 139 8.11 -2.30 0.48
N PRO A 140 8.66 -2.18 1.71
CA PRO A 140 10.03 -2.63 2.00
C PRO A 140 10.21 -4.15 1.83
N LEU A 141 9.17 -4.94 2.11
CA LEU A 141 9.18 -6.39 1.95
C LEU A 141 9.13 -6.77 0.47
N SER A 142 8.33 -6.05 -0.32
CA SER A 142 8.33 -6.20 -1.79
C SER A 142 9.72 -5.94 -2.37
N LEU A 143 10.39 -4.86 -1.92
CA LEU A 143 11.76 -4.56 -2.31
C LEU A 143 12.75 -5.63 -1.87
N TYR A 144 12.61 -6.17 -0.65
CA TYR A 144 13.44 -7.28 -0.18
C TYR A 144 13.37 -8.49 -1.12
N TYR A 145 12.15 -8.93 -1.47
CA TYR A 145 11.99 -10.08 -2.36
C TYR A 145 12.40 -9.76 -3.80
N PHE A 146 12.23 -8.53 -4.26
CA PHE A 146 12.77 -8.09 -5.56
C PHE A 146 14.30 -8.18 -5.60
N ILE A 147 14.98 -7.66 -4.57
CA ILE A 147 16.45 -7.75 -4.46
C ILE A 147 16.89 -9.22 -4.48
N ARG A 148 16.18 -10.09 -3.75
CA ARG A 148 16.45 -11.53 -3.75
C ARG A 148 16.20 -12.17 -5.11
N LEU A 149 15.12 -11.83 -5.79
CA LEU A 149 14.82 -12.29 -7.14
C LEU A 149 15.97 -11.96 -8.10
N VAL A 150 16.47 -10.72 -8.07
CA VAL A 150 17.60 -10.29 -8.90
C VAL A 150 18.86 -11.09 -8.57
N ARG A 151 19.19 -11.28 -7.29
CA ARG A 151 20.40 -12.02 -6.85
C ARG A 151 20.31 -13.53 -7.09
N ASP A 152 19.15 -14.12 -6.85
CA ASP A 152 18.89 -15.55 -6.94
C ASP A 152 18.48 -15.97 -8.38
N SER A 153 18.51 -15.06 -9.36
CA SER A 153 18.01 -15.31 -10.71
C SER A 153 18.65 -16.51 -11.43
N TYR A 154 19.93 -16.77 -11.15
CA TYR A 154 20.66 -17.92 -11.70
C TYR A 154 20.61 -19.18 -10.83
N SER A 155 20.05 -19.07 -9.63
CA SER A 155 19.99 -20.17 -8.69
C SER A 155 18.75 -21.02 -8.93
N HIS A 156 18.82 -22.29 -8.54
CA HIS A 156 17.66 -23.20 -8.38
C HIS A 156 16.53 -22.58 -7.54
N ARG A 157 16.88 -21.60 -6.69
CA ARG A 157 15.94 -20.85 -5.86
C ARG A 157 15.17 -19.74 -6.60
N GLY A 158 15.56 -19.41 -7.84
CA GLY A 158 15.00 -18.29 -8.62
C GLY A 158 13.48 -18.35 -8.75
N ILE A 159 12.93 -19.53 -9.03
CA ILE A 159 11.47 -19.74 -9.14
C ILE A 159 10.78 -19.54 -7.79
N HIS A 160 11.34 -20.08 -6.70
CA HIS A 160 10.79 -19.88 -5.36
C HIS A 160 10.78 -18.40 -4.97
N THR A 161 11.86 -17.67 -5.28
CA THR A 161 11.91 -16.22 -5.04
C THR A 161 10.95 -15.45 -5.94
N ALA A 162 10.70 -15.91 -7.16
CA ALA A 162 9.71 -15.32 -8.06
C ALA A 162 8.29 -15.46 -7.52
N ILE A 163 7.92 -16.65 -7.03
CA ILE A 163 6.62 -16.87 -6.40
C ILE A 163 6.49 -16.01 -5.14
N GLN A 164 7.50 -15.99 -4.27
CA GLN A 164 7.49 -15.16 -3.05
C GLN A 164 7.36 -13.66 -3.38
N PHE A 165 8.12 -13.19 -4.37
CA PHE A 165 8.02 -11.80 -4.83
C PHE A 165 6.64 -11.50 -5.40
N GLY A 166 6.11 -12.34 -6.28
CA GLY A 166 4.77 -12.18 -6.87
C GLY A 166 3.66 -12.17 -5.82
N LEU A 167 3.73 -13.00 -4.77
CA LEU A 167 2.76 -13.01 -3.68
C LEU A 167 2.80 -11.72 -2.86
N ILE A 168 3.98 -11.28 -2.45
CA ILE A 168 4.13 -10.04 -1.67
C ILE A 168 3.74 -8.82 -2.52
N LEU A 169 4.11 -8.81 -3.80
CA LEU A 169 3.73 -7.76 -4.72
C LEU A 169 2.22 -7.72 -4.95
N SER A 170 1.58 -8.89 -5.04
CA SER A 170 0.12 -9.01 -5.14
C SER A 170 -0.57 -8.45 -3.91
N LEU A 171 -0.06 -8.72 -2.70
CA LEU A 171 -0.57 -8.09 -1.48
C LEU A 171 -0.46 -6.56 -1.54
N GLN A 172 0.71 -6.04 -1.94
CA GLN A 172 0.90 -4.59 -2.05
C GLN A 172 -0.09 -3.94 -3.03
N ILE A 173 -0.32 -4.57 -4.19
CA ILE A 173 -1.26 -4.10 -5.22
C ILE A 173 -2.71 -4.26 -4.74
N LEU A 174 -3.04 -5.34 -4.02
CA LEU A 174 -4.35 -5.56 -3.44
C LEU A 174 -4.76 -4.42 -2.51
N PHE A 175 -3.80 -3.84 -1.78
CA PHE A 175 -4.09 -2.76 -0.83
C PHE A 175 -4.18 -1.42 -1.51
N GLU A 176 -3.24 -1.10 -2.39
CA GLU A 176 -3.28 0.14 -3.17
C GLU A 176 -2.37 0.07 -4.43
N PRO A 177 -2.96 -0.02 -5.64
CA PRO A 177 -2.21 -0.05 -6.90
C PRO A 177 -1.36 1.20 -7.14
N ARG A 178 -1.77 2.39 -6.66
CA ARG A 178 -1.00 3.62 -6.86
C ARG A 178 0.34 3.59 -6.11
N MET A 179 0.38 2.98 -4.93
CA MET A 179 1.62 2.84 -4.15
C MET A 179 2.62 1.87 -4.78
N PHE A 180 2.15 0.92 -5.58
CA PHE A 180 3.03 0.05 -6.38
C PHE A 180 3.84 0.87 -7.41
N ILE A 181 3.25 1.88 -8.06
CA ILE A 181 3.96 2.72 -9.05
C ILE A 181 5.18 3.41 -8.41
N ILE A 182 5.03 3.91 -7.18
CA ILE A 182 6.13 4.53 -6.43
C ILE A 182 7.21 3.49 -6.11
N THR A 183 6.80 2.29 -5.70
CA THR A 183 7.75 1.21 -5.35
C THR A 183 8.46 0.66 -6.58
N LEU A 184 7.81 0.67 -7.74
CA LEU A 184 8.39 0.28 -9.03
C LEU A 184 9.62 1.14 -9.36
N VAL A 185 9.62 2.43 -9.03
CA VAL A 185 10.80 3.29 -9.18
C VAL A 185 11.99 2.72 -8.39
N SER A 186 11.76 2.26 -7.16
CA SER A 186 12.81 1.62 -6.36
C SER A 186 13.32 0.32 -6.97
N PHE A 187 12.45 -0.48 -7.60
CA PHE A 187 12.84 -1.69 -8.32
C PHE A 187 13.72 -1.37 -9.52
N VAL A 188 13.33 -0.38 -10.34
CA VAL A 188 14.10 0.05 -11.51
C VAL A 188 15.46 0.59 -11.08
N LEU A 189 15.50 1.48 -10.08
CA LEU A 189 16.76 2.02 -9.56
C LEU A 189 17.68 0.91 -9.04
N PHE A 190 17.15 -0.06 -8.29
CA PHE A 190 17.96 -1.18 -7.82
C PHE A 190 18.48 -2.04 -8.97
N ALA A 191 17.65 -2.35 -9.97
CA ALA A 191 18.06 -3.14 -11.13
C ALA A 191 19.18 -2.44 -11.92
N LEU A 192 19.08 -1.13 -12.12
CA LEU A 192 20.11 -0.32 -12.77
C LEU A 192 21.42 -0.32 -11.96
N LEU A 193 21.34 -0.07 -10.65
CA LEU A 193 22.51 -0.10 -9.77
C LEU A 193 23.20 -1.47 -9.77
N HIS A 194 22.42 -2.56 -9.77
CA HIS A 194 22.96 -3.91 -9.80
C HIS A 194 23.76 -4.17 -11.09
N ILE A 195 23.27 -3.70 -12.24
CA ILE A 195 23.97 -3.83 -13.53
C ILE A 195 25.29 -3.04 -13.53
N VAL A 196 25.30 -1.84 -12.96
CA VAL A 196 26.49 -0.98 -12.90
C VAL A 196 27.57 -1.55 -11.98
N VAL A 197 27.17 -2.03 -10.79
CA VAL A 197 28.11 -2.54 -9.76
C VAL A 197 28.67 -3.92 -10.11
N HIS A 198 27.91 -4.75 -10.82
CA HIS A 198 28.32 -6.10 -11.20
C HIS A 198 28.41 -6.22 -12.73
N PRO A 199 29.45 -5.63 -13.37
CA PRO A 199 29.62 -5.72 -14.82
C PRO A 199 29.85 -7.18 -15.22
N LEU A 200 28.89 -7.73 -15.95
CA LEU A 200 28.94 -9.11 -16.45
C LEU A 200 29.63 -9.15 -17.82
N THR A 201 30.30 -10.27 -18.12
CA THR A 201 30.76 -10.54 -19.50
C THR A 201 29.55 -10.63 -20.44
N LYS A 202 29.70 -10.31 -21.73
CA LYS A 202 28.56 -10.28 -22.70
C LYS A 202 27.70 -11.56 -22.68
N LYS A 203 28.32 -12.74 -22.59
CA LYS A 203 27.61 -14.04 -22.51
C LYS A 203 26.87 -14.23 -21.17
N SER A 204 27.50 -13.82 -20.07
CA SER A 204 26.87 -13.83 -18.75
C SER A 204 25.71 -12.84 -18.69
N PHE A 205 25.87 -11.62 -19.21
CA PHE A 205 24.84 -10.59 -19.22
C PHE A 205 23.53 -11.04 -19.90
N ILE A 206 23.62 -11.67 -21.08
CA ILE A 206 22.45 -12.19 -21.80
C ILE A 206 21.73 -13.26 -20.96
N GLN A 207 22.49 -14.17 -20.34
CA GLN A 207 21.92 -15.22 -19.51
C GLN A 207 21.26 -14.65 -18.24
N PHE A 208 21.82 -13.59 -17.65
CA PHE A 208 21.26 -12.90 -16.48
C PHE A 208 19.91 -12.32 -16.84
N PHE A 209 19.87 -11.53 -17.92
CA PHE A 209 18.65 -10.86 -18.35
C PHE A 209 17.56 -11.86 -18.73
N LYS A 210 17.93 -12.96 -19.41
CA LYS A 210 16.98 -14.05 -19.74
C LYS A 210 16.36 -14.66 -18.49
N MET A 211 17.18 -14.99 -17.48
CA MET A 211 16.69 -15.60 -16.25
C MET A 211 15.88 -14.62 -15.40
N LEU A 212 16.34 -13.37 -15.29
CA LEU A 212 15.60 -12.31 -14.61
C LEU A 212 14.23 -12.08 -15.27
N LEU A 213 14.19 -11.99 -16.61
CA LEU A 213 12.94 -11.82 -17.36
C LEU A 213 11.99 -13.00 -17.11
N LEU A 214 12.48 -14.24 -17.14
CA LEU A 214 11.66 -15.42 -16.85
C LEU A 214 11.07 -15.37 -15.43
N ASN A 215 11.88 -15.04 -14.43
CA ASN A 215 11.44 -14.93 -13.04
C ASN A 215 10.44 -13.77 -12.84
N LEU A 216 10.64 -12.65 -13.54
CA LEU A 216 9.69 -11.54 -13.57
C LEU A 216 8.37 -11.95 -14.24
N LEU A 217 8.40 -12.68 -15.35
CA LEU A 217 7.20 -13.19 -16.01
C LEU A 217 6.40 -14.13 -15.10
N ILE A 218 7.07 -14.99 -14.34
CA ILE A 218 6.40 -15.84 -13.32
C ILE A 218 5.71 -14.95 -12.27
N SER A 219 6.42 -13.95 -11.75
CA SER A 219 5.91 -13.05 -10.71
C SER A 219 4.72 -12.22 -11.22
N VAL A 220 4.86 -11.63 -12.41
CA VAL A 220 3.81 -10.82 -13.07
C VAL A 220 2.62 -11.69 -13.46
N GLY A 221 2.86 -12.88 -14.01
CA GLY A 221 1.80 -13.84 -14.35
C GLY A 221 0.99 -14.24 -13.12
N LEU A 222 1.65 -14.46 -11.97
CA LEU A 222 0.98 -14.73 -10.70
C LEU A 222 0.13 -13.54 -10.23
N VAL A 223 0.68 -12.32 -10.28
CA VAL A 223 -0.05 -11.09 -9.94
C VAL A 223 -1.29 -10.92 -10.84
N LEU A 224 -1.12 -11.03 -12.16
CA LEU A 224 -2.23 -10.91 -13.11
C LEU A 224 -3.30 -11.98 -12.89
N PHE A 225 -2.90 -13.21 -12.58
CA PHE A 225 -3.82 -14.28 -12.24
C PHE A 225 -4.64 -13.95 -10.99
N LEU A 226 -3.98 -13.58 -9.88
CA LEU A 226 -4.63 -13.26 -8.61
C LEU A 226 -5.50 -12.00 -8.66
N HIS A 227 -5.18 -11.05 -9.54
CA HIS A 227 -5.91 -9.79 -9.69
C HIS A 227 -6.85 -9.74 -10.90
N SER A 228 -6.95 -10.83 -11.65
CA SER A 228 -7.82 -10.93 -12.83
C SER A 228 -9.28 -10.56 -12.51
N PHE A 229 -9.74 -10.87 -11.29
CA PHE A 229 -11.11 -10.61 -10.83
C PHE A 229 -11.52 -9.13 -10.87
N TRP A 230 -10.57 -8.19 -10.76
CA TRP A 230 -10.87 -6.75 -10.83
C TRP A 230 -10.26 -6.08 -12.05
N ILE A 231 -9.10 -6.55 -12.51
CA ILE A 231 -8.45 -6.01 -13.72
C ILE A 231 -9.34 -6.24 -14.95
N LEU A 232 -9.90 -7.44 -15.12
CA LEU A 232 -10.71 -7.75 -16.31
C LEU A 232 -12.01 -6.93 -16.38
N PRO A 233 -12.83 -6.82 -15.30
CA PRO A 233 -14.00 -5.94 -15.32
C PRO A 233 -13.65 -4.47 -15.56
N VAL A 234 -12.55 -3.97 -15.00
CA VAL A 234 -12.09 -2.60 -15.25
C VAL A 234 -11.79 -2.41 -16.74
N ILE A 235 -10.96 -3.27 -17.34
CA ILE A 235 -10.62 -3.20 -18.79
C ILE A 235 -11.88 -3.29 -19.65
N ALA A 236 -12.79 -4.23 -19.35
CA ALA A 236 -14.04 -4.37 -20.07
C ALA A 236 -14.91 -3.10 -19.98
N SER A 237 -14.99 -2.48 -18.80
CA SER A 237 -15.74 -1.24 -18.60
C SER A 237 -15.15 -0.06 -19.38
N LEU A 238 -13.81 0.04 -19.45
CA LEU A 238 -13.10 1.07 -20.20
C LEU A 238 -13.37 0.95 -21.70
N ALA A 239 -13.47 -0.27 -22.23
CA ALA A 239 -13.81 -0.52 -23.63
C ALA A 239 -15.23 -0.08 -24.01
N THR A 240 -16.14 0.00 -23.02
CA THR A 240 -17.56 0.34 -23.24
C THR A 240 -17.92 1.80 -22.95
N LYS A 241 -17.09 2.55 -22.21
CA LYS A 241 -17.37 3.95 -21.83
C LYS A 241 -16.66 4.93 -22.77
N SER A 242 -17.43 5.61 -23.61
CA SER A 242 -17.04 6.77 -24.42
C SER A 242 -16.95 8.10 -23.64
N SER A 243 -16.74 8.08 -22.33
CA SER A 243 -16.80 9.29 -21.50
C SER A 243 -15.80 9.26 -20.33
N PHE A 244 -14.54 9.54 -20.65
CA PHE A 244 -13.54 10.05 -19.70
C PHE A 244 -13.56 11.59 -19.64
N THR A 245 -14.70 12.21 -19.89
CA THR A 245 -14.84 13.65 -20.08
C THR A 245 -15.09 14.44 -18.78
N SER A 246 -15.06 13.82 -17.59
CA SER A 246 -15.41 14.50 -16.34
C SER A 246 -14.25 14.84 -15.40
N LEU A 247 -12.98 14.63 -15.78
CA LEU A 247 -11.84 14.85 -14.87
C LEU A 247 -10.69 15.71 -15.41
N SER A 248 -10.90 16.50 -16.46
CA SER A 248 -9.83 17.26 -17.11
C SER A 248 -10.12 18.75 -17.27
N THR A 249 -10.63 19.41 -16.23
CA THR A 249 -10.30 20.83 -16.08
C THR A 249 -8.93 20.89 -15.43
N ILE A 250 -7.90 21.23 -16.21
CA ILE A 250 -6.49 21.38 -15.77
C ILE A 250 -6.39 22.18 -14.45
N THR A 251 -7.31 23.12 -14.24
CA THR A 251 -7.46 23.93 -13.02
C THR A 251 -7.74 23.12 -11.75
N THR A 252 -8.54 22.06 -11.82
CA THR A 252 -8.87 21.22 -10.66
C THR A 252 -7.69 20.31 -10.30
N ALA A 253 -7.01 19.78 -11.30
CA ALA A 253 -5.80 18.98 -11.11
C ALA A 253 -4.66 19.83 -10.50
N ASP A 254 -4.48 21.06 -10.96
CA ASP A 254 -3.51 22.00 -10.40
C ASP A 254 -3.83 22.42 -8.96
N TYR A 255 -5.12 22.59 -8.64
CA TYR A 255 -5.56 22.94 -7.28
C TYR A 255 -5.31 21.82 -6.27
N PHE A 256 -5.50 20.55 -6.65
CA PHE A 256 -5.20 19.40 -5.81
C PHE A 256 -3.75 18.91 -5.93
N SER A 257 -2.91 19.60 -6.71
CA SER A 257 -1.49 19.25 -6.89
C SER A 257 -0.65 19.75 -5.71
N PHE A 258 -0.64 18.98 -4.62
CA PHE A 258 0.26 19.19 -3.50
C PHE A 258 1.65 18.55 -3.70
N THR A 259 1.93 17.99 -4.89
CA THR A 259 3.16 17.26 -5.20
C THR A 259 4.32 18.16 -5.64
N ARG A 260 4.19 19.49 -5.51
CA ARG A 260 5.27 20.42 -5.84
C ARG A 260 6.43 20.25 -4.87
N PHE A 261 7.65 20.47 -5.36
CA PHE A 261 8.86 20.28 -4.56
C PHE A 261 8.90 21.22 -3.34
N GLU A 262 8.32 22.42 -3.44
CA GLU A 262 8.24 23.39 -2.35
C GLU A 262 7.38 22.88 -1.18
N ASN A 263 6.36 22.08 -1.48
CA ASN A 263 5.46 21.49 -0.49
C ASN A 263 6.17 20.42 0.36
N ALA A 264 7.15 19.71 -0.22
CA ALA A 264 7.97 18.74 0.50
C ALA A 264 8.85 19.41 1.58
N PHE A 265 9.42 20.58 1.29
CA PHE A 265 10.24 21.33 2.26
C PHE A 265 9.41 22.04 3.33
N SER A 266 8.24 22.54 2.94
CA SER A 266 7.35 23.27 3.85
C SER A 266 6.44 22.35 4.67
N LEU A 267 6.52 21.02 4.47
CA LEU A 267 5.62 20.02 5.07
C LEU A 267 4.14 20.34 4.79
N LEU A 268 3.86 21.00 3.66
CA LEU A 268 2.52 21.38 3.25
C LEU A 268 1.85 20.19 2.55
N HIS A 269 0.93 19.55 3.26
CA HIS A 269 0.09 18.49 2.71
C HIS A 269 -1.37 18.71 3.09
N ALA A 270 -2.30 18.39 2.18
CA ALA A 270 -3.74 18.57 2.39
C ALA A 270 -4.28 17.85 3.63
N ASN A 271 -3.69 16.71 3.98
CA ASN A 271 -4.08 15.89 5.13
C ASN A 271 -3.41 16.31 6.45
N TRP A 272 -2.63 17.40 6.48
CA TRP A 272 -2.05 17.90 7.72
C TRP A 272 -3.08 18.77 8.47
N PRO A 273 -3.39 18.47 9.74
CA PRO A 273 -4.48 19.14 10.47
C PRO A 273 -4.36 20.68 10.51
N GLU A 274 -3.14 21.21 10.56
CA GLU A 274 -2.88 22.65 10.67
C GLU A 274 -3.00 23.40 9.33
N ASN A 275 -2.97 22.69 8.19
CA ASN A 275 -3.02 23.29 6.85
C ASN A 275 -4.43 23.69 6.40
N ILE A 276 -5.47 23.25 7.13
CA ILE A 276 -6.89 23.51 6.81
C ILE A 276 -7.35 24.86 7.37
N SER A 277 -6.61 25.44 8.32
CA SER A 277 -6.81 26.83 8.76
C SER A 277 -5.85 27.75 8.00
N SER A 278 -6.37 28.78 7.35
CA SER A 278 -5.67 29.78 6.51
C SER A 278 -4.62 30.65 7.24
N SER A 279 -4.07 30.18 8.36
CA SER A 279 -3.05 30.87 9.14
C SER A 279 -1.70 30.21 8.94
N TYR A 280 -1.03 30.57 7.84
CA TYR A 280 0.39 30.26 7.65
C TYR A 280 1.21 30.98 8.73
N ARG A 281 1.58 30.26 9.78
CA ARG A 281 2.77 30.60 10.57
C ARG A 281 3.80 29.52 10.33
N ILE A 282 4.90 29.90 9.70
CA ILE A 282 6.15 29.14 9.74
C ILE A 282 6.57 29.13 11.21
N GLN A 283 6.10 28.14 11.96
CA GLN A 283 6.71 27.76 13.21
C GLN A 283 7.60 26.57 12.92
N PHE A 284 8.91 26.83 12.95
CA PHE A 284 9.85 25.77 13.25
C PHE A 284 9.35 25.10 14.54
N VAL A 285 8.93 23.85 14.44
CA VAL A 285 8.57 23.03 15.59
C VAL A 285 9.86 22.78 16.38
N VAL A 286 10.20 23.76 17.23
CA VAL A 286 11.09 23.55 18.35
C VAL A 286 10.27 22.77 19.36
N ILE A 287 10.62 21.50 19.52
CA ILE A 287 10.11 20.67 20.61
C ILE A 287 10.61 21.29 21.91
N SER A 288 9.80 22.14 22.54
CA SER A 288 9.96 22.47 23.96
C SER A 288 8.84 21.80 24.73
N GLN A 289 9.22 20.81 25.53
CA GLN A 289 8.39 20.25 26.58
C GLN A 289 7.96 21.37 27.54
N ALA A 290 6.68 21.40 27.90
CA ALA A 290 6.23 22.03 29.13
C ALA A 290 4.94 21.33 29.59
N LEU A 291 5.13 20.54 30.65
CA LEU A 291 4.21 20.14 31.74
C LEU A 291 2.70 20.13 31.47
#